data_AF-A0A956WSG8-F1
#
_entry.id   AF-A0A956WSG8-F1
#
_cell.length_a   1.000
_cell.length_b   1.000
_cell.length_c   1.000
_cell.angle_alpha   90.00
_cell.angle_beta   90.00
_cell.angle_gamma   90.00
#
_symmetry.space_group_name_H-M   'P 1'
#
loop_
_entity.id
_entity.type
_entity.pdbx_description
1 polymer ?
#
loop_
_entity_poly.entity_id
_entity_poly.type
_entity_poly.pdbx_seq_one_letter_code
_entity_poly.pdbx_strand_id
1 'polypeptide(L)'
;MSELTGGRVNLRILSNLTDRRTATARCTIPAAELAQPGIPGAEVVRLVAEANAFAVADPYRAATHNKGIMNGIDAVCIATGNDWRAIEAGAHAYAARDGRYRALTDWRVDDNGDLSGEITLPLAVGVVGGATKVHPTARVALKILGVESAGELAGVMACVGLAQNLAAIKALATHGIQKGHMRLHARQIALAAGAADGQVQSIADQLVAEGNIRVERARELLGN
;
A
#
# COMPACT_ATOMS: atom_id res chain seq x y z
N MET A 1 -16.94 11.16 38.03
CA MET A 1 -15.90 10.12 38.27
C MET A 1 -15.22 10.33 39.62
N SER A 2 -14.50 11.43 39.88
CA SER A 2 -13.84 11.65 41.18
C SER A 2 -14.79 11.55 42.38
N GLU A 3 -15.99 12.13 42.28
CA GLU A 3 -17.03 12.03 43.32
C GLU A 3 -17.53 10.60 43.54
N LEU A 4 -17.54 9.78 42.49
CA LEU A 4 -17.99 8.38 42.55
C LEU A 4 -16.89 7.44 43.09
N THR A 5 -15.62 7.74 42.81
CA THR A 5 -14.50 6.86 43.13
C THR A 5 -13.71 7.29 44.37
N GLY A 6 -13.94 8.52 44.88
CA GLY A 6 -13.13 9.14 45.93
C GLY A 6 -11.68 9.42 45.52
N GLY A 7 -11.32 9.22 44.24
CA GLY A 7 -9.96 9.34 43.72
C GLY A 7 -9.69 10.66 43.01
N ARG A 8 -8.41 10.94 42.75
CA ARG A 8 -7.96 12.10 41.97
C ARG A 8 -7.90 11.75 40.49
N VAL A 9 -8.67 12.46 39.65
CA VAL A 9 -8.52 12.38 38.19
C VAL A 9 -7.16 12.96 37.78
N ASN A 10 -6.41 12.20 36.98
CA ASN A 10 -5.12 12.61 36.43
C ASN A 10 -5.28 13.03 34.96
N LEU A 11 -5.22 12.06 34.03
CA LEU A 11 -5.31 12.31 32.59
C LEU A 11 -6.76 12.30 32.11
N ARG A 12 -7.07 13.22 31.20
CA ARG A 12 -8.35 13.32 30.47
C ARG A 12 -8.00 13.46 29.00
N ILE A 13 -7.80 12.33 28.33
CA ILE A 13 -7.26 12.28 26.98
C ILE A 13 -7.91 11.13 26.20
N LEU A 14 -8.02 11.30 24.89
CA LEU A 14 -8.44 10.23 23.99
C LEU A 14 -7.37 9.14 23.85
N SER A 15 -7.77 7.96 23.36
CA SER A 15 -6.87 6.90 22.90
C SER A 15 -6.84 6.87 21.37
N ASN A 16 -5.65 6.74 20.78
CA ASN A 16 -5.49 6.51 19.34
C ASN A 16 -5.58 5.02 18.97
N LEU A 17 -5.57 4.10 19.94
CA LEU A 17 -6.01 2.73 19.70
C LEU A 17 -7.54 2.73 19.63
N THR A 18 -8.08 3.05 18.45
CA THR A 18 -9.53 3.11 18.19
C THR A 18 -10.05 1.78 17.65
N ASP A 19 -9.78 0.70 18.38
CA ASP A 19 -10.15 -0.68 18.03
C ASP A 19 -11.66 -0.95 17.97
N ARG A 20 -12.48 -0.02 18.49
CA ARG A 20 -13.95 -0.01 18.36
C ARG A 20 -14.46 0.72 17.12
N ARG A 21 -13.55 1.30 16.33
CA ARG A 21 -13.85 2.07 15.11
C ARG A 21 -12.95 1.60 13.98
N THR A 22 -13.20 0.36 13.56
CA THR A 22 -12.48 -0.30 12.46
C THR A 22 -13.22 -0.15 11.14
N ALA A 23 -12.48 -0.23 10.04
CA ALA A 23 -13.04 -0.51 8.73
C ALA A 23 -12.45 -1.81 8.18
N THR A 24 -13.26 -2.53 7.42
CA THR A 24 -12.90 -3.79 6.78
C THR A 24 -13.13 -3.69 5.28
N ALA A 25 -12.14 -4.08 4.49
CA ALA A 25 -12.27 -4.23 3.04
C ALA A 25 -11.94 -5.68 2.65
N ARG A 26 -12.65 -6.20 1.65
CA ARG A 26 -12.49 -7.55 1.11
C ARG A 26 -12.51 -7.50 -0.41
N CYS A 27 -11.74 -8.37 -1.05
CA CYS A 27 -11.85 -8.61 -2.48
C CYS A 27 -11.60 -10.07 -2.82
N THR A 28 -12.11 -10.50 -3.98
CA THR A 28 -11.74 -11.75 -4.63
C THR A 28 -11.32 -11.42 -6.05
N ILE A 29 -10.17 -11.95 -6.48
CA ILE A 29 -9.62 -11.70 -7.80
C ILE A 29 -9.46 -13.04 -8.51
N PRO A 30 -10.13 -13.24 -9.65
CA PRO A 30 -10.00 -14.45 -10.43
C PRO A 30 -8.53 -14.72 -10.78
N ALA A 31 -8.09 -15.97 -10.64
CA ALA A 31 -6.69 -16.33 -10.91
C ALA A 31 -6.27 -15.92 -12.34
N ALA A 32 -7.17 -16.06 -13.32
CA ALA A 32 -6.95 -15.68 -14.70
C ALA A 32 -6.53 -14.20 -14.87
N GLU A 33 -7.08 -13.29 -14.06
CA GLU A 33 -6.78 -11.84 -14.10
C GLU A 33 -5.41 -11.51 -13.50
N LEU A 34 -4.78 -12.46 -12.80
CA LEU A 34 -3.48 -12.29 -12.17
C LEU A 34 -2.32 -12.83 -13.01
N ALA A 35 -2.61 -13.53 -14.11
CA ALA A 35 -1.60 -14.09 -14.99
C ALA A 35 -0.62 -13.02 -15.51
N GLN A 36 0.66 -13.39 -15.58
CA GLN A 36 1.74 -12.54 -16.10
C GLN A 36 2.49 -13.31 -17.20
N PRO A 37 3.22 -12.62 -18.09
CA PRO A 37 4.08 -13.29 -19.07
C PRO A 37 5.03 -14.29 -18.39
N GLY A 38 4.84 -15.58 -18.68
CA GLY A 38 5.66 -16.66 -18.11
C GLY A 38 5.30 -17.08 -16.68
N ILE A 39 4.24 -16.54 -16.05
CA ILE A 39 3.75 -17.00 -14.74
C ILE A 39 2.23 -17.16 -14.80
N PRO A 40 1.70 -18.40 -14.74
CA PRO A 40 0.27 -18.67 -14.69
C PRO A 40 -0.42 -17.97 -13.51
N GLY A 41 -1.67 -17.58 -13.70
CA GLY A 41 -2.48 -16.91 -12.69
C GLY A 41 -2.53 -17.65 -11.34
N ALA A 42 -2.79 -18.96 -11.38
CA ALA A 42 -2.81 -19.80 -10.18
C ALA A 42 -1.47 -19.79 -9.41
N GLU A 43 -0.35 -19.68 -10.12
CA GLU A 43 0.95 -19.54 -9.49
C GLU A 43 1.11 -18.17 -8.82
N VAL A 44 0.66 -17.08 -9.45
CA VAL A 44 0.64 -15.74 -8.84
C VAL A 44 -0.21 -15.73 -7.57
N VAL A 45 -1.39 -16.36 -7.58
CA VAL A 45 -2.27 -16.49 -6.41
C VAL A 45 -1.53 -17.15 -5.25
N ARG A 46 -0.90 -18.31 -5.50
CA ARG A 46 -0.11 -19.05 -4.50
C ARG A 46 1.04 -18.20 -3.95
N LEU A 47 1.81 -17.56 -4.83
CA LEU A 47 2.95 -16.73 -4.45
C LEU A 47 2.55 -15.53 -3.57
N VAL A 48 1.41 -14.91 -3.85
CA VAL A 48 0.87 -13.83 -3.00
C VAL A 48 0.46 -14.34 -1.62
N ALA A 49 -0.24 -15.47 -1.55
CA ALA A 49 -0.63 -16.09 -0.28
C ALA A 49 0.59 -16.48 0.57
N GLU A 50 1.63 -17.06 -0.04
CA GLU A 50 2.89 -17.41 0.62
C GLU A 50 3.62 -16.17 1.16
N ALA A 51 3.66 -15.09 0.38
CA ALA A 51 4.27 -13.83 0.82
C ALA A 51 3.49 -13.20 1.99
N ASN A 52 2.16 -13.37 2.04
CA ASN A 52 1.36 -12.92 3.19
C ASN A 52 1.64 -13.79 4.42
N ALA A 53 1.69 -15.12 4.26
CA ALA A 53 2.06 -16.03 5.35
C ALA A 53 3.43 -15.68 5.95
N PHE A 54 4.41 -15.29 5.13
CA PHE A 54 5.70 -14.79 5.61
C PHE A 54 5.54 -13.53 6.47
N ALA A 55 4.73 -12.55 6.03
CA ALA A 55 4.45 -11.34 6.80
C ALA A 55 3.63 -11.60 8.09
N VAL A 56 2.84 -12.66 8.15
CA VAL A 56 2.14 -13.09 9.37
C VAL A 56 3.12 -13.76 10.36
N ALA A 57 4.12 -14.50 9.85
CA ALA A 57 5.06 -15.27 10.65
C ALA A 57 6.26 -14.47 11.18
N ASP A 58 6.74 -13.45 10.45
CA ASP A 58 7.94 -12.68 10.78
C ASP A 58 7.66 -11.17 10.94
N PRO A 59 7.86 -10.59 12.15
CA PRO A 59 7.74 -9.16 12.39
C PRO A 59 8.60 -8.26 11.49
N TYR A 60 9.78 -8.72 11.06
CA TYR A 60 10.63 -7.95 10.14
C TYR A 60 9.94 -7.77 8.78
N ARG A 61 9.31 -8.84 8.28
CA ARG A 61 8.50 -8.76 7.06
C ARG A 61 7.19 -8.02 7.30
N ALA A 62 6.51 -8.26 8.42
CA ALA A 62 5.27 -7.59 8.79
C ALA A 62 5.41 -6.07 8.77
N ALA A 63 6.51 -5.54 9.32
CA ALA A 63 6.76 -4.09 9.33
C ALA A 63 6.80 -3.52 7.90
N THR A 64 7.51 -4.19 6.99
CA THR A 64 7.61 -3.79 5.59
C THR A 64 6.26 -3.97 4.85
N HIS A 65 5.53 -5.03 5.15
CA HIS A 65 4.21 -5.32 4.60
C HIS A 65 3.19 -4.23 4.98
N ASN A 66 3.13 -3.88 6.26
CA ASN A 66 2.22 -2.88 6.78
C ASN A 66 2.61 -1.47 6.31
N LYS A 67 3.91 -1.14 6.26
CA LYS A 67 4.38 0.10 5.62
C LYS A 67 3.84 0.25 4.19
N GLY A 68 3.83 -0.84 3.43
CA GLY A 68 3.27 -0.85 2.07
C GLY A 68 1.79 -0.49 2.01
N ILE A 69 0.98 -0.94 2.99
CA ILE A 69 -0.43 -0.54 3.16
C ILE A 69 -0.51 0.96 3.44
N MET A 70 0.27 1.42 4.42
CA MET A 70 0.21 2.81 4.90
C MET A 70 0.63 3.82 3.83
N ASN A 71 1.52 3.46 2.90
CA ASN A 71 1.81 4.31 1.72
C ASN A 71 0.54 4.78 0.98
N GLY A 72 -0.47 3.92 0.86
CA GLY A 72 -1.73 4.25 0.18
C GLY A 72 -2.71 4.97 1.12
N ILE A 73 -2.86 4.46 2.34
CA ILE A 73 -3.77 5.03 3.34
C ILE A 73 -3.36 6.46 3.68
N ASP A 74 -2.09 6.71 3.94
CA ASP A 74 -1.59 8.04 4.31
C ASP A 74 -1.73 9.03 3.17
N ALA A 75 -1.58 8.59 1.91
CA ALA A 75 -1.80 9.45 0.76
C ALA A 75 -3.25 9.99 0.72
N VAL A 76 -4.23 9.11 0.94
CA VAL A 76 -5.65 9.52 1.03
C VAL A 76 -5.90 10.35 2.28
N CYS A 77 -5.28 9.99 3.41
CA CYS A 77 -5.37 10.73 4.66
C CYS A 77 -4.94 12.18 4.50
N ILE A 78 -3.75 12.39 3.94
CA ILE A 78 -3.17 13.72 3.67
C ILE A 78 -4.04 14.48 2.69
N ALA A 79 -4.44 13.85 1.57
CA ALA A 79 -5.26 14.48 0.55
C ALA A 79 -6.62 14.97 1.08
N THR A 80 -7.19 14.25 2.05
CA THR A 80 -8.48 14.60 2.68
C THR A 80 -8.34 15.44 3.94
N GLY A 81 -7.11 15.81 4.34
CA GLY A 81 -6.86 16.68 5.49
C GLY A 81 -7.06 16.00 6.85
N ASN A 82 -6.89 14.68 6.92
CA ASN A 82 -6.96 13.89 8.16
C ASN A 82 -5.57 13.75 8.82
N ASP A 83 -5.55 13.33 10.09
CA ASP A 83 -4.31 13.11 10.84
C ASP A 83 -3.76 11.70 10.59
N TRP A 84 -2.73 11.60 9.74
CA TRP A 84 -2.11 10.32 9.43
C TRP A 84 -1.38 9.70 10.62
N ARG A 85 -0.88 10.50 11.58
CA ARG A 85 -0.17 9.98 12.76
C ARG A 85 -1.12 9.23 13.67
N ALA A 86 -2.35 9.72 13.82
CA ALA A 86 -3.38 9.04 14.59
C ALA A 86 -3.76 7.68 13.96
N ILE A 87 -3.89 7.65 12.63
CA ILE A 87 -4.18 6.42 11.87
C ILE A 87 -3.02 5.43 11.97
N GLU A 88 -1.79 5.87 11.72
CA GLU A 88 -0.56 5.06 11.83
C GLU A 88 -0.42 4.43 13.23
N ALA A 89 -0.57 5.23 14.29
CA ALA A 89 -0.50 4.73 15.66
C ALA A 89 -1.56 3.66 15.96
N GLY A 90 -2.80 3.89 15.52
CA GLY A 90 -3.89 2.93 15.69
C GLY A 90 -3.67 1.65 14.90
N ALA A 91 -3.30 1.75 13.62
CA ALA A 91 -3.06 0.61 12.74
C ALA A 91 -1.90 -0.26 13.21
N HIS A 92 -0.76 0.35 13.54
CA HIS A 92 0.42 -0.39 14.01
C HIS A 92 0.23 -0.99 15.41
N ALA A 93 -0.49 -0.33 16.31
CA ALA A 93 -0.87 -0.93 17.60
C ALA A 93 -1.82 -2.12 17.40
N TYR A 94 -2.81 -1.99 16.50
CA TYR A 94 -3.75 -3.05 16.17
C TYR A 94 -3.09 -4.26 15.49
N ALA A 95 -2.00 -4.04 14.74
CA ALA A 95 -1.18 -5.11 14.16
C ALA A 95 -0.51 -6.00 15.22
N ALA A 96 -0.40 -5.54 16.47
CA ALA A 96 0.19 -6.26 17.59
C ALA A 96 -0.83 -6.73 18.66
N ARG A 97 -2.13 -6.61 18.38
CA ARG A 97 -3.22 -6.87 19.34
C ARG A 97 -3.21 -8.28 19.96
N ASP A 98 -2.68 -9.26 19.25
CA ASP A 98 -2.60 -10.67 19.68
C ASP A 98 -1.23 -11.02 20.31
N GLY A 99 -0.48 -10.01 20.78
CA GLY A 99 0.80 -10.17 21.46
C GLY A 99 2.02 -10.30 20.55
N ARG A 100 1.85 -10.32 19.22
CA ARG A 100 2.94 -10.26 18.24
C ARG A 100 2.55 -9.34 17.08
N TYR A 101 3.49 -8.51 16.63
CA TYR A 101 3.30 -7.67 15.46
C TYR A 101 3.22 -8.51 14.16
N ARG A 102 2.11 -8.41 13.43
CA ARG A 102 1.79 -9.23 12.24
C ARG A 102 1.27 -8.38 11.08
N ALA A 103 1.12 -8.99 9.91
CA ALA A 103 0.44 -8.37 8.77
C ALA A 103 -0.99 -7.92 9.14
N LEU A 104 -1.40 -6.75 8.65
CA LEU A 104 -2.78 -6.24 8.79
C LEU A 104 -3.76 -6.85 7.76
N THR A 105 -3.23 -7.50 6.72
CA THR A 105 -4.04 -8.19 5.70
C THR A 105 -3.96 -9.70 5.84
N ASP A 106 -5.00 -10.37 5.37
CA ASP A 106 -5.03 -11.80 5.08
C ASP A 106 -5.18 -12.00 3.57
N TRP A 107 -4.25 -12.73 2.95
CA TRP A 107 -4.34 -13.14 1.55
C TRP A 107 -4.28 -14.65 1.47
N ARG A 108 -5.28 -15.26 0.86
CA ARG A 108 -5.42 -16.70 0.76
C ARG A 108 -5.97 -17.14 -0.59
N VAL A 109 -5.71 -18.39 -0.92
CA VAL A 109 -6.39 -19.09 -2.02
C VAL A 109 -7.76 -19.51 -1.52
N ASP A 110 -8.83 -19.16 -2.24
CA ASP A 110 -10.17 -19.62 -1.92
C ASP A 110 -10.50 -20.99 -2.56
N ASP A 111 -11.70 -21.49 -2.30
CA ASP A 111 -12.14 -22.82 -2.77
C ASP A 111 -12.21 -22.91 -4.31
N ASN A 112 -12.29 -21.78 -5.02
CA ASN A 112 -12.31 -21.73 -6.48
C ASN A 112 -10.90 -21.63 -7.08
N GLY A 113 -9.85 -21.53 -6.25
CA GLY A 113 -8.48 -21.27 -6.68
C GLY A 113 -8.18 -19.79 -6.94
N ASP A 114 -9.07 -18.89 -6.54
CA ASP A 114 -8.92 -17.45 -6.72
C ASP A 114 -8.24 -16.79 -5.52
N LEU A 115 -7.74 -15.58 -5.70
CA LEU A 115 -7.09 -14.84 -4.61
C LEU A 115 -8.15 -14.07 -3.80
N SER A 116 -8.34 -14.46 -2.54
CA SER A 116 -9.17 -13.72 -1.59
C SER A 116 -8.30 -12.87 -0.67
N GLY A 117 -8.64 -11.59 -0.55
CA GLY A 117 -7.93 -10.60 0.27
C GLY A 117 -8.86 -9.94 1.27
N GLU A 118 -8.36 -9.72 2.48
CA GLU A 118 -9.05 -9.00 3.54
C GLU A 118 -8.08 -8.07 4.29
N ILE A 119 -8.55 -6.90 4.70
CA ILE A 119 -7.89 -6.03 5.66
C ILE A 119 -8.90 -5.54 6.69
N THR A 120 -8.52 -5.51 7.97
CA THR A 120 -9.28 -4.84 9.04
C THR A 120 -8.33 -4.03 9.91
N LEU A 121 -8.60 -2.74 10.07
CA LEU A 121 -7.77 -1.85 10.88
C LEU A 121 -8.56 -0.65 11.45
N PRO A 122 -8.11 -0.05 12.56
CA PRO A 122 -8.67 1.20 13.08
C PRO A 122 -8.51 2.34 12.09
N LEU A 123 -9.62 3.00 11.72
CA LEU A 123 -9.65 4.14 10.80
C LEU A 123 -10.59 5.23 11.34
N ALA A 124 -10.15 5.90 12.41
CA ALA A 124 -10.86 7.01 13.01
C ALA A 124 -10.65 8.31 12.22
N VAL A 125 -11.34 8.44 11.08
CA VAL A 125 -11.27 9.62 10.20
C VAL A 125 -12.46 10.56 10.37
N GLY A 126 -12.35 11.75 9.78
CA GLY A 126 -13.40 12.75 9.74
C GLY A 126 -13.65 13.27 8.32
N VAL A 127 -14.93 13.57 8.05
CA VAL A 127 -15.38 14.34 6.88
C VAL A 127 -15.84 15.75 7.27
N VAL A 128 -15.84 16.05 8.58
CA VAL A 128 -16.22 17.33 9.18
C VAL A 128 -15.22 17.67 10.28
N GLY A 129 -14.71 18.91 10.27
CA GLY A 129 -13.86 19.46 11.33
C GLY A 129 -12.35 19.35 11.06
N GLY A 130 -11.55 20.17 11.75
CA GLY A 130 -10.09 20.24 11.53
C GLY A 130 -9.72 20.82 10.15
N ALA A 131 -8.60 20.36 9.59
CA ALA A 131 -8.09 20.81 8.29
C ALA A 131 -9.01 20.42 7.12
N THR A 132 -9.88 19.41 7.29
CA THR A 132 -10.81 18.92 6.25
C THR A 132 -11.76 20.01 5.72
N LYS A 133 -12.15 20.98 6.57
CA LYS A 133 -12.99 22.13 6.19
C LYS A 133 -12.20 23.39 5.85
N VAL A 134 -11.00 23.55 6.40
CA VAL A 134 -10.21 24.78 6.26
C VAL A 134 -9.34 24.73 5.01
N HIS A 135 -8.78 23.58 4.66
CA HIS A 135 -7.88 23.43 3.52
C HIS A 135 -8.69 23.28 2.22
N PRO A 136 -8.55 24.19 1.23
CA PRO A 136 -9.34 24.14 -0.01
C PRO A 136 -9.18 22.82 -0.77
N THR A 137 -7.95 22.32 -0.88
CA THR A 137 -7.66 21.04 -1.56
C THR A 137 -8.32 19.83 -0.88
N ALA A 138 -8.41 19.80 0.45
CA ALA A 138 -9.06 18.71 1.17
C ALA A 138 -10.56 18.66 0.88
N ARG A 139 -11.21 19.83 0.79
CA ARG A 139 -12.62 19.92 0.37
C ARG A 139 -12.84 19.43 -1.05
N VAL A 140 -11.93 19.77 -1.96
CA VAL A 140 -11.99 19.29 -3.35
C VAL A 140 -11.78 17.78 -3.41
N ALA A 141 -10.81 17.23 -2.68
CA ALA A 141 -10.57 15.79 -2.61
C ALA A 141 -11.80 15.03 -2.09
N LEU A 142 -12.42 15.49 -1.00
CA LEU A 142 -13.65 14.91 -0.47
C LEU A 142 -14.81 15.00 -1.48
N LYS A 143 -14.93 16.12 -2.21
CA LYS A 143 -15.94 16.27 -3.27
C LYS A 143 -15.70 15.33 -4.46
N ILE A 144 -14.45 15.10 -4.85
CA ILE A 144 -14.09 14.15 -5.91
C ILE A 144 -14.43 12.71 -5.47
N LEU A 145 -14.13 12.37 -4.21
CA LEU A 145 -14.44 11.06 -3.65
C LEU A 145 -15.96 10.83 -3.50
N GLY A 146 -16.74 11.89 -3.31
CA GLY A 146 -18.20 11.80 -3.19
C GLY A 146 -18.68 11.07 -1.92
N VAL A 147 -17.84 10.99 -0.89
CA VAL A 147 -18.18 10.36 0.40
C VAL A 147 -19.08 11.27 1.23
N GLU A 148 -20.14 10.72 1.78
CA GLU A 148 -21.13 11.42 2.61
C GLU A 148 -20.88 11.22 4.10
N SER A 149 -20.12 10.19 4.48
CA SER A 149 -19.83 9.87 5.88
C SER A 149 -18.36 9.53 6.15
N ALA A 150 -17.95 9.67 7.40
CA ALA A 150 -16.63 9.23 7.84
C ALA A 150 -16.44 7.71 7.74
N GLY A 151 -17.54 6.93 7.79
CA GLY A 151 -17.50 5.49 7.58
C GLY A 151 -17.17 5.12 6.14
N GLU A 152 -17.75 5.84 5.18
CA GLU A 152 -17.43 5.65 3.76
C GLU A 152 -15.98 6.04 3.45
N LEU A 153 -15.50 7.16 3.98
CA LEU A 153 -14.09 7.52 3.82
C LEU A 153 -13.16 6.45 4.41
N ALA A 154 -13.49 5.92 5.60
CA ALA A 154 -12.73 4.82 6.20
C ALA A 154 -12.76 3.55 5.32
N GLY A 155 -13.91 3.21 4.72
CA GLY A 155 -14.02 2.12 3.77
C GLY A 155 -13.14 2.32 2.53
N VAL A 156 -13.16 3.52 1.93
CA VAL A 156 -12.29 3.88 0.80
C VAL A 156 -10.82 3.73 1.18
N MET A 157 -10.40 4.21 2.34
CA MET A 157 -9.02 4.09 2.81
C MET A 157 -8.61 2.64 3.04
N ALA A 158 -9.48 1.80 3.60
CA ALA A 158 -9.23 0.37 3.73
C ALA A 158 -9.07 -0.31 2.36
N CYS A 159 -9.93 0.01 1.38
CA CYS A 159 -9.82 -0.49 0.00
C CYS A 159 -8.49 -0.06 -0.66
N VAL A 160 -8.11 1.21 -0.52
CA VAL A 160 -6.82 1.72 -1.03
C VAL A 160 -5.64 1.02 -0.37
N GLY A 161 -5.69 0.81 0.96
CA GLY A 161 -4.66 0.06 1.68
C GLY A 161 -4.51 -1.38 1.18
N LEU A 162 -5.63 -2.08 0.96
CA LEU A 162 -5.63 -3.45 0.43
C LEU A 162 -5.09 -3.49 -1.01
N ALA A 163 -5.50 -2.56 -1.87
CA ALA A 163 -5.04 -2.45 -3.25
C ALA A 163 -3.53 -2.13 -3.33
N GLN A 164 -3.05 -1.19 -2.51
CA GLN A 164 -1.64 -0.84 -2.43
C GLN A 164 -0.80 -2.02 -1.94
N ASN A 165 -1.32 -2.80 -0.99
CA ASN A 165 -0.68 -4.01 -0.51
C ASN A 165 -0.59 -5.08 -1.60
N LEU A 166 -1.69 -5.33 -2.32
CA LEU A 166 -1.72 -6.29 -3.43
C LEU A 166 -0.67 -5.93 -4.49
N ALA A 167 -0.60 -4.67 -4.90
CA ALA A 167 0.37 -4.22 -5.89
C ALA A 167 1.81 -4.48 -5.43
N ALA A 168 2.12 -4.16 -4.16
CA ALA A 168 3.45 -4.37 -3.59
C ALA A 168 3.80 -5.86 -3.47
N ILE A 169 2.90 -6.68 -2.92
CA ILE A 169 3.16 -8.10 -2.67
C ILE A 169 3.23 -8.89 -3.97
N LYS A 170 2.35 -8.60 -4.95
CA LYS A 170 2.38 -9.21 -6.28
C LYS A 170 3.70 -8.93 -6.98
N ALA A 171 4.16 -7.67 -6.98
CA ALA A 171 5.42 -7.29 -7.60
C ALA A 171 6.63 -7.98 -6.96
N LEU A 172 6.62 -8.15 -5.64
CA LEU A 172 7.68 -8.85 -4.91
C LEU A 172 7.67 -10.36 -5.16
N ALA A 173 6.49 -10.96 -5.23
CA ALA A 173 6.33 -12.40 -5.29
C ALA A 173 6.56 -12.98 -6.70
N THR A 174 6.36 -12.20 -7.77
CA THR A 174 6.49 -12.71 -9.15
C THR A 174 7.84 -12.41 -9.80
N HIS A 175 8.14 -11.15 -10.08
CA HIS A 175 9.32 -10.76 -10.86
C HIS A 175 10.35 -9.97 -10.06
N GLY A 176 10.03 -9.66 -8.80
CA GLY A 176 10.80 -8.75 -7.96
C GLY A 176 10.75 -7.31 -8.47
N ILE A 177 10.87 -6.35 -7.57
CA ILE A 177 10.93 -4.91 -7.92
C ILE A 177 12.12 -4.61 -8.84
N GLN A 178 13.18 -5.43 -8.79
CA GLN A 178 14.41 -5.25 -9.54
C GLN A 178 14.20 -5.17 -11.06
N LYS A 179 13.40 -6.04 -11.70
CA LYS A 179 13.19 -5.95 -13.16
C LYS A 179 12.50 -4.64 -13.58
N GLY A 180 11.51 -4.17 -12.81
CA GLY A 180 10.83 -2.90 -13.08
C GLY A 180 11.70 -1.68 -12.80
N HIS A 181 12.43 -1.69 -11.67
CA HIS A 181 13.39 -0.63 -11.31
C HIS A 181 14.55 -0.58 -12.30
N MET A 182 15.06 -1.72 -12.75
CA MET A 182 16.12 -1.79 -13.75
C MET A 182 15.66 -1.21 -15.09
N ARG A 183 14.41 -1.44 -15.49
CA ARG A 183 13.87 -0.85 -16.73
C ARG A 183 13.70 0.67 -16.62
N LEU A 184 13.24 1.17 -15.46
CA LEU A 184 13.18 2.62 -15.19
C LEU A 184 14.57 3.24 -15.12
N HIS A 185 15.51 2.57 -14.46
CA HIS A 185 16.90 2.99 -14.36
C HIS A 185 17.58 3.02 -15.73
N ALA A 186 17.35 1.99 -16.56
CA ALA A 186 17.84 1.96 -17.94
C ALA A 186 17.25 3.09 -18.79
N ARG A 187 15.97 3.45 -18.61
CA ARG A 187 15.39 4.64 -19.26
C ARG A 187 16.05 5.94 -18.81
N GLN A 188 16.35 6.08 -17.51
CA GLN A 188 17.08 7.25 -17.01
C GLN A 188 18.50 7.33 -17.59
N ILE A 189 19.19 6.21 -17.72
CA ILE A 189 20.51 6.12 -18.34
C ILE A 189 20.46 6.47 -19.83
N ALA A 190 19.45 5.98 -20.56
CA ALA A 190 19.23 6.34 -21.96
C ALA A 190 18.99 7.85 -22.14
N LEU A 191 18.15 8.46 -21.28
CA LEU A 191 17.94 9.91 -21.27
C LEU A 191 19.22 10.69 -20.95
N ALA A 192 20.00 10.24 -19.95
CA ALA A 192 21.26 10.87 -19.58
C ALA A 192 22.33 10.76 -20.69
N ALA A 193 22.25 9.74 -21.53
CA ALA A 193 23.10 9.58 -22.72
C ALA A 193 22.66 10.46 -23.91
N GLY A 194 21.50 11.13 -23.80
CA GLY A 194 20.98 12.04 -24.84
C GLY A 194 19.97 11.39 -25.80
N ALA A 195 19.37 10.25 -25.44
CA ALA A 195 18.33 9.63 -26.28
C ALA A 195 17.10 10.54 -26.40
N ALA A 196 16.62 10.75 -27.63
CA ALA A 196 15.33 11.41 -27.87
C ALA A 196 14.17 10.51 -27.42
N ASP A 197 13.00 11.10 -27.10
CA ASP A 197 11.84 10.37 -26.55
C ASP A 197 11.42 9.12 -27.35
N GLY A 198 11.59 9.15 -28.67
CA GLY A 198 11.31 8.00 -29.55
C GLY A 198 12.32 6.84 -29.47
N GLN A 199 13.52 7.07 -28.92
CA GLN A 199 14.63 6.11 -28.82
C GLN A 199 14.81 5.57 -27.38
N VAL A 200 14.30 6.27 -26.37
CA VAL A 200 14.50 5.93 -24.95
C VAL A 200 14.08 4.50 -24.63
N GLN A 201 12.93 4.06 -25.17
CA GLN A 201 12.39 2.73 -24.85
C GLN A 201 13.22 1.61 -25.50
N SER A 202 13.62 1.76 -26.77
CA SER A 202 14.41 0.72 -27.45
C SER A 202 15.80 0.57 -26.83
N ILE A 203 16.45 1.69 -26.48
CA ILE A 203 17.76 1.67 -25.83
C ILE A 203 17.67 1.10 -24.42
N ALA A 204 16.66 1.50 -23.63
CA ALA A 204 16.47 0.93 -22.30
C ALA A 204 16.25 -0.59 -22.34
N ASP A 205 15.47 -1.08 -23.31
CA ASP A 205 15.22 -2.51 -23.47
C ASP A 205 16.50 -3.27 -23.89
N GLN A 206 17.30 -2.69 -24.78
CA GLN A 206 18.59 -3.24 -25.19
C GLN A 206 19.60 -3.29 -24.02
N LEU A 207 19.71 -2.22 -23.22
CA LEU A 207 20.58 -2.16 -22.03
C LEU A 207 20.20 -3.22 -20.99
N VAL A 208 18.90 -3.45 -20.80
CA VAL A 208 18.39 -4.48 -19.88
C VAL A 208 18.66 -5.88 -20.44
N ALA A 209 18.47 -6.10 -21.74
CA ALA A 209 18.74 -7.38 -22.39
C ALA A 209 20.23 -7.76 -22.32
N GLU A 210 21.12 -6.78 -22.46
CA GLU A 210 22.57 -6.96 -22.38
C GLU A 210 23.09 -7.03 -20.94
N GLY A 211 22.28 -6.67 -19.94
CA GLY A 211 22.70 -6.56 -18.54
C GLY A 211 23.75 -5.45 -18.29
N ASN A 212 23.96 -4.54 -19.25
CA ASN A 212 24.99 -3.50 -19.22
C ASN A 212 24.36 -2.11 -19.15
N ILE A 213 23.81 -1.76 -17.99
CA ILE A 213 23.12 -0.50 -17.75
C ILE A 213 24.14 0.60 -17.38
N ARG A 214 24.87 1.09 -18.39
CA ARG A 214 25.87 2.16 -18.25
C ARG A 214 25.68 3.25 -19.30
N VAL A 215 26.06 4.48 -18.98
CA VAL A 215 25.90 5.64 -19.89
C VAL A 215 26.76 5.47 -21.14
N GLU A 216 27.95 4.90 -21.02
CA GLU A 216 28.86 4.61 -22.12
C GLU A 216 28.21 3.67 -23.14
N ARG A 217 27.61 2.57 -22.65
CA ARG A 217 26.90 1.63 -23.52
C ARG A 217 25.68 2.25 -24.18
N ALA A 218 24.95 3.11 -23.45
CA ALA A 218 23.84 3.85 -24.02
C ALA A 218 24.27 4.81 -25.15
N ARG A 219 25.46 5.42 -25.05
CA ARG A 219 26.04 6.25 -26.13
C ARG A 219 26.45 5.43 -27.34
N GLU A 220 27.06 4.25 -27.12
CA GLU A 220 27.35 3.31 -28.21
C GLU A 220 26.08 2.91 -28.97
N LEU A 221 24.97 2.66 -28.26
CA LEU A 221 23.67 2.33 -28.85
C LEU A 221 23.00 3.52 -29.56
N LEU A 222 23.34 4.75 -29.19
CA LEU A 222 22.93 5.97 -29.88
C LEU A 222 23.80 6.28 -31.11
N GLY A 223 24.96 5.63 -31.25
CA GLY A 223 25.95 5.94 -32.28
C GLY A 223 26.73 7.23 -32.02
N ASN A 224 26.82 7.65 -30.75
CA ASN A 224 27.50 8.87 -30.29
C ASN A 224 28.79 8.58 -29.51
#